data_AF-A0A7C1SLJ6-F1
#
_entry.id   AF-A0A7C1SLJ6-F1
#
_cell.length_a   1.000
_cell.length_b   1.000
_cell.length_c   1.000
_cell.angle_alpha   90.00
_cell.angle_beta   90.00
_cell.angle_gamma   90.00
#
_symmetry.space_group_name_H-M   'P 1'
#
loop_
_entity.id
_entity.type
_entity.pdbx_description
1 polymer ?
#
loop_
_entity_poly.entity_id
_entity_poly.type
_entity_poly.pdbx_seq_one_letter_code
_entity_poly.pdbx_strand_id
1 'polypeptide(L)' 'MARKTKKSTSDSGLRGKFNGELYVDKKVFFKRDEVKTVINSLKDSISLKEHLQHNKHELKIN' A
#
# COMPACT_ATOMS: atom_id res chain seq x y z
N MET A 1 -14.28 -30.23 -20.51
CA MET A 1 -15.07 -29.04 -20.11
C MET A 1 -14.21 -28.17 -19.19
N ALA A 2 -13.80 -26.97 -19.63
CA ALA A 2 -12.97 -26.09 -18.81
C ALA A 2 -13.86 -25.27 -17.84
N ARG A 3 -13.61 -25.41 -16.54
CA ARG A 3 -14.32 -24.70 -15.46
C ARG A 3 -13.96 -23.20 -15.53
N LYS A 4 -14.87 -22.36 -16.04
CA LYS A 4 -14.74 -20.89 -15.96
C LYS A 4 -14.77 -20.47 -14.49
N THR A 5 -13.60 -20.23 -13.91
CA THR A 5 -13.49 -19.52 -12.64
C THR A 5 -13.86 -18.05 -12.92
N LYS A 6 -14.97 -17.57 -12.35
CA LYS A 6 -15.28 -16.14 -12.31
C LYS A 6 -14.18 -15.46 -11.48
N LYS A 7 -13.09 -15.06 -12.12
CA LYS A 7 -12.10 -14.17 -11.52
C LYS A 7 -12.84 -12.87 -11.23
N SER A 8 -12.99 -12.51 -9.96
CA SER A 8 -13.25 -11.13 -9.58
C SER A 8 -12.06 -10.33 -10.10
N THR A 9 -12.21 -9.72 -11.26
CA THR A 9 -11.18 -8.89 -11.92
C THR A 9 -11.11 -7.53 -11.22
N SER A 10 -10.81 -7.52 -9.92
CA SER A 10 -10.48 -6.29 -9.24
C SER A 10 -9.07 -5.87 -9.67
N ASP A 11 -8.96 -4.62 -10.11
CA ASP A 11 -7.69 -4.06 -10.59
C ASP A 11 -6.72 -3.92 -9.42
N SER A 12 -5.59 -4.63 -9.48
CA SER A 12 -4.57 -4.62 -8.42
C SER A 12 -3.75 -3.33 -8.39
N GLY A 13 -3.82 -2.52 -9.45
CA GLY A 13 -2.97 -1.34 -9.66
C GLY A 13 -1.55 -1.67 -10.13
N LEU A 14 -1.21 -2.94 -10.39
CA LEU A 14 0.07 -3.30 -10.98
C LEU A 14 0.04 -3.00 -12.49
N ARG A 15 1.07 -2.31 -12.98
CA ARG A 15 1.20 -1.86 -14.37
C ARG A 15 2.57 -2.24 -14.91
N GLY A 16 2.62 -2.53 -16.21
CA GLY A 16 3.86 -2.68 -16.95
C GLY A 16 4.19 -1.41 -17.72
N LYS A 17 5.47 -1.08 -17.79
CA LYS A 17 6.02 -0.11 -18.76
C LYS A 17 6.46 -0.85 -20.02
N PHE A 18 6.66 -0.10 -21.10
CA PHE A 18 7.15 -0.63 -22.39
C PHE A 18 8.56 -1.22 -22.30
N ASN A 19 9.37 -0.78 -21.34
CA ASN A 19 10.70 -1.33 -21.07
C ASN A 19 10.68 -2.62 -20.22
N GLY A 20 9.50 -3.17 -19.91
CA GLY A 20 9.34 -4.37 -19.10
C GLY A 20 9.36 -4.15 -17.59
N GLU A 21 9.57 -2.91 -17.11
CA GLU A 21 9.50 -2.61 -15.69
C GLU A 21 8.06 -2.66 -15.18
N LEU A 22 7.89 -3.19 -13.97
CA LEU A 22 6.62 -3.15 -13.27
C LEU A 22 6.58 -1.96 -12.31
N TYR A 23 5.44 -1.28 -12.26
CA TYR A 23 5.18 -0.22 -11.29
C TYR A 23 3.79 -0.35 -10.70
N VAL A 24 3.61 0.22 -9.51
CA VAL A 24 2.32 0.29 -8.84
C VAL A 24 1.69 1.64 -9.14
N ASP A 25 0.54 1.64 -9.80
CA ASP A 25 -0.34 2.80 -9.88
C ASP A 25 -0.91 3.08 -8.49
N LYS A 26 -0.34 4.09 -7.84
CA LYS A 26 -0.71 4.52 -6.49
C LYS A 26 -2.20 4.83 -6.38
N LYS A 27 -2.82 5.44 -7.39
CA LYS A 27 -4.23 5.84 -7.32
C LYS A 27 -5.16 4.64 -7.23
N VAL A 28 -4.83 3.57 -7.94
CA VAL A 28 -5.62 2.33 -7.92
C VAL A 28 -5.28 1.49 -6.69
N PHE A 29 -3.99 1.33 -6.40
CA PHE A 29 -3.52 0.51 -5.29
C PHE A 29 -4.03 1.00 -3.94
N PHE A 30 -3.97 2.31 -3.65
CA PHE A 30 -4.44 2.88 -2.38
C PHE A 30 -5.96 2.99 -2.26
N LYS A 31 -6.71 2.80 -3.35
CA LYS A 31 -8.19 2.73 -3.29
C LYS A 31 -8.69 1.40 -2.74
N ARG A 32 -7.87 0.34 -2.76
CA ARG A 32 -8.21 -1.00 -2.29
C ARG A 32 -8.44 -1.02 -0.79
N ASP A 33 -9.55 -1.59 -0.35
CA ASP A 33 -9.97 -1.53 1.06
C ASP A 33 -9.07 -2.37 1.97
N GLU A 34 -8.55 -3.49 1.47
CA GLU A 34 -7.53 -4.28 2.16
C GLU A 34 -6.24 -3.47 2.38
N VAL A 35 -5.82 -2.67 1.39
CA VAL A 35 -4.63 -1.83 1.50
C VAL A 35 -4.85 -0.73 2.53
N LYS A 36 -6.01 -0.06 2.51
CA LYS A 36 -6.37 0.94 3.52
C LYS A 36 -6.39 0.35 4.93
N THR A 37 -6.93 -0.86 5.08
CA THR A 37 -7.04 -1.54 6.38
C THR A 37 -5.67 -1.81 6.97
N VAL A 38 -4.75 -2.34 6.16
CA VAL A 38 -3.36 -2.60 6.57
C VAL A 38 -2.62 -1.29 6.88
N ILE A 39 -2.81 -0.23 6.08
CA ILE A 39 -2.20 1.06 6.36
C ILE A 39 -2.70 1.63 7.69
N ASN A 40 -3.99 1.48 7.99
CA ASN A 40 -4.55 1.96 9.25
C ASN A 40 -4.04 1.13 10.44
N SER A 41 -3.94 -0.18 10.32
CA SER A 41 -3.36 -1.01 11.38
C SER A 41 -1.88 -0.67 11.64
N LEU A 42 -1.12 -0.36 10.60
CA LEU A 42 0.26 0.12 10.73
C LEU A 42 0.31 1.50 11.41
N LYS A 43 -0.59 2.43 11.07
CA LYS A 43 -0.66 3.73 11.75
C LYS A 43 -0.98 3.59 13.23
N ASP A 44 -1.78 2.59 13.59
CA ASP A 44 -2.19 2.37 14.98
C ASP A 44 -1.20 1.58 15.82
N SER A 45 -0.16 1.01 15.19
CA SER A 45 0.94 0.36 15.90
C SER A 45 1.64 1.33 16.84
N ILE A 46 1.71 0.93 18.11
CA ILE A 46 2.35 1.69 19.19
C ILE A 46 3.84 1.88 18.90
N SER A 47 4.52 0.84 18.43
CA SER A 47 5.95 0.89 18.11
C SER A 47 6.28 1.86 16.97
N LEU A 48 5.41 1.96 15.95
CA LEU A 48 5.57 2.94 14.89
C LEU A 48 5.26 4.37 15.36
N LYS A 49 4.26 4.54 16.23
CA LYS A 49 3.97 5.84 16.86
C LYS A 49 5.15 6.33 17.69
N GLU A 50 5.75 5.48 18.51
CA GLU A 50 6.94 5.80 19.32
C GLU A 50 8.13 6.20 18.44
N HIS A 51 8.40 5.43 17.39
CA HIS A 51 9.50 5.71 16.47
C HIS A 51 9.30 7.03 15.69
N LEU A 52 8.06 7.36 15.32
CA LEU A 52 7.74 8.63 14.65
C LEU A 52 7.85 9.84 15.61
N GLN A 53 7.48 9.69 16.88
CA GLN A 53 7.63 10.75 17.87
C GLN A 53 9.11 11.06 18.16
N HIS A 54 9.95 10.02 18.24
CA HIS A 54 11.40 10.17 18.42
C HIS A 54 12.03 10.98 17.27
N ASN A 55 11.76 10.60 16.02
CA ASN A 55 12.26 11.31 14.84
C ASN A 55 11.76 12.77 14.74
N LYS A 56 10.53 13.04 15.19
CA LYS A 56 9.96 14.39 15.18
C LYS A 56 10.62 15.31 16.22
N HIS A 57 11.16 14.75 17.29
CA HIS A 57 11.90 15.49 18.31
C HIS A 57 13.30 15.89 17.79
N GLU A 58 13.97 15.00 17.07
CA GLU A 58 15.28 15.26 16.45
C GLU A 58 15.22 16.38 15.39
N LEU A 59 14.16 16.42 14.57
CA LEU A 59 13.96 17.46 13.55
C LEU A 59 13.63 18.86 14.10
N LYS A 60 13.29 18.98 15.39
CA LYS A 60 12.99 20.28 16.03
C LYS A 60 14.18 20.88 16.77
N ILE A 61 15.25 20.12 16.95
CA ILE A 61 16.45 20.52 17.70
C ILE A 61 17.59 20.93 16.76
N ASN A 62 17.45 20.69 15.46
CA ASN A 62 18.21 21.35 14.39
C ASN A 62 17.47 22.59 13.86
#